data_AF-A0A5U6SPL2-F1
#
_entry.id   AF-A0A5U6SPL2-F1
#
_cell.length_a   1.000
_cell.length_b   1.000
_cell.length_c   1.000
_cell.angle_alpha   90.00
_cell.angle_beta   90.00
_cell.angle_gamma   90.00
#
_symmetry.space_group_name_H-M   'P 1'
#
loop_
_entity.id
_entity.type
_entity.pdbx_description
1 polymer ?
#
loop_
_entity_poly.entity_id
_entity_poly.type
_entity_poly.pdbx_seq_one_letter_code
_entity_poly.pdbx_strand_id
1 'polypeptide(L)'
;MSIALYHFSGNEQKSMVFSPLLDGKIYDCQMKWNIYSQRWYLNVTDNSGNRKLTIPVVASPADYDINILIGAFSSTKMVWRVASGQIEVIN
;
A
#
# COMPACT_ATOMS: atom_id res chain seq x y z
N MET A 1 -1.97 -5.68 -18.17
CA MET A 1 -1.69 -4.76 -17.06
C MET A 1 -3.01 -4.27 -16.51
N SER A 2 -3.30 -4.54 -15.24
CA SER A 2 -4.54 -4.09 -14.59
C SER A 2 -4.20 -3.19 -13.41
N ILE A 3 -5.07 -2.21 -13.16
CA ILE A 3 -4.90 -1.24 -12.07
C ILE A 3 -6.13 -1.31 -11.17
N ALA A 4 -5.93 -1.63 -9.89
CA ALA A 4 -6.93 -1.49 -8.85
C ALA A 4 -6.68 -0.20 -8.07
N LEU A 5 -7.73 0.57 -7.81
CA LEU A 5 -7.67 1.88 -7.14
C LEU A 5 -8.31 1.79 -5.77
N TYR A 6 -7.64 2.37 -4.77
CA TYR A 6 -8.14 2.47 -3.41
C TYR A 6 -7.99 3.92 -2.92
N HIS A 7 -9.05 4.51 -2.39
CA HIS A 7 -8.99 5.89 -1.91
C HIS A 7 -8.16 6.00 -0.62
N PHE A 8 -7.12 6.83 -0.66
CA PHE A 8 -6.26 7.12 0.49
C PHE A 8 -5.56 8.47 0.28
N SER A 9 -6.08 9.51 0.94
CA SER A 9 -5.60 10.89 0.91
C SER A 9 -4.37 11.14 1.76
N GLY A 10 -4.10 10.29 2.76
CA GLY A 10 -3.09 10.51 3.80
C GLY A 10 -3.57 11.34 4.99
N ASN A 11 -4.82 11.82 4.98
CA ASN A 11 -5.45 12.60 6.06
C ASN A 11 -6.52 11.82 6.82
N GLU A 12 -6.55 10.50 6.65
CA GLU A 12 -7.53 9.62 7.25
C GLU A 12 -7.46 9.69 8.78
N GLN A 13 -8.62 9.81 9.41
CA GLN A 13 -8.74 9.81 10.88
C GLN A 13 -8.67 8.41 11.48
N LYS A 14 -8.74 7.37 10.65
CA LYS A 14 -8.76 5.96 11.03
C LYS A 14 -7.87 5.15 10.09
N SER A 15 -7.48 3.96 10.54
CA SER A 15 -6.76 3.02 9.67
C SER A 15 -7.66 2.58 8.52
N MET A 16 -7.07 2.46 7.34
CA MET A 16 -7.71 1.93 6.15
C MET A 16 -7.31 0.47 5.97
N VAL A 17 -8.24 -0.40 5.60
CA VAL A 17 -8.00 -1.81 5.30
C VAL A 17 -8.54 -2.13 3.90
N PHE A 18 -7.82 -2.93 3.14
CA PHE A 18 -8.18 -3.35 1.79
C PHE A 18 -7.48 -4.68 1.44
N SER A 19 -8.05 -5.45 0.52
CA SER A 19 -7.52 -6.78 0.16
C SER A 19 -7.18 -6.88 -1.34
N PRO A 20 -6.00 -6.38 -1.77
CA PRO A 20 -5.60 -6.40 -3.17
C PRO A 20 -5.05 -7.77 -3.60
N LEU A 21 -5.05 -8.00 -4.92
CA LEU A 21 -4.30 -9.08 -5.55
C LEU A 21 -2.84 -8.64 -5.72
N LEU A 22 -1.91 -9.34 -5.07
CA LEU A 22 -0.46 -9.12 -5.15
C LEU A 22 0.22 -10.43 -5.59
N ASP A 23 1.04 -10.40 -6.64
CA ASP A 23 1.71 -11.56 -7.24
C ASP A 23 0.79 -12.79 -7.43
N GLY A 24 -0.45 -12.52 -7.86
CA GLY A 24 -1.46 -13.55 -8.14
C GLY A 24 -2.18 -14.12 -6.92
N LYS A 25 -1.97 -13.59 -5.71
CA LYS A 25 -2.68 -14.00 -4.48
C LYS A 25 -3.32 -12.80 -3.77
N ILE A 26 -4.41 -13.03 -3.05
CA ILE A 26 -5.08 -11.98 -2.27
C ILE A 26 -4.38 -11.87 -0.91
N TYR A 27 -4.07 -10.64 -0.50
CA TYR A 27 -3.46 -10.33 0.79
C TYR A 27 -4.31 -9.31 1.55
N ASP A 28 -4.20 -9.29 2.87
CA ASP A 28 -4.82 -8.26 3.69
C ASP A 28 -3.82 -7.12 3.91
N CYS A 29 -4.21 -5.92 3.48
CA CYS A 29 -3.41 -4.71 3.61
C CYS A 29 -4.07 -3.74 4.58
N GLN A 30 -3.26 -3.12 5.44
CA GLN A 30 -3.70 -2.07 6.35
C GLN A 30 -2.76 -0.87 6.28
N MET A 31 -3.31 0.32 5.99
CA MET A 31 -2.65 1.60 6.23
C MET A 31 -2.93 2.05 7.65
N LYS A 32 -1.89 2.20 8.46
CA LYS A 32 -1.98 2.58 9.87
C LYS A 32 -1.03 3.73 10.21
N TRP A 33 -1.54 4.72 10.93
CA TRP A 33 -0.72 5.82 11.43
C TRP A 33 0.13 5.33 12.61
N ASN A 34 1.44 5.57 12.53
CA ASN A 34 2.35 5.35 13.63
C ASN A 34 2.57 6.68 14.37
N ILE A 35 2.20 6.71 15.64
CA ILE A 35 2.27 7.92 16.49
C ILE A 35 3.70 8.34 16.83
N TYR A 36 4.64 7.38 16.91
CA TYR A 36 6.03 7.67 17.27
C TYR A 36 6.81 8.22 16.09
N SER A 37 6.62 7.63 14.91
CA SER A 37 7.28 8.09 13.68
C SER A 37 6.53 9.20 12.95
N GLN A 38 5.30 9.51 13.38
CA GLN A 38 4.39 10.47 12.73
C GLN A 38 4.28 10.23 11.21
N ARG A 39 4.00 8.96 10.85
CA ARG A 39 3.90 8.55 9.44
C ARG A 39 2.96 7.36 9.28
N TRP A 40 2.36 7.26 8.10
CA TRP A 40 1.62 6.08 7.66
C TRP A 40 2.54 4.90 7.35
N TYR A 41 2.11 3.71 7.76
CA TYR A 41 2.75 2.43 7.43
C TYR A 41 1.76 1.52 6.72
N LEU A 42 2.24 0.84 5.70
CA LEU A 42 1.56 -0.28 5.07
C LEU A 42 1.96 -1.55 5.81
N ASN A 43 0.97 -2.30 6.30
CA ASN A 43 1.13 -3.65 6.80
C ASN A 43 0.44 -4.61 5.83
N VAL A 44 1.14 -5.67 5.42
CA VAL A 44 0.63 -6.72 4.54
C VAL A 44 0.71 -8.06 5.25
N THR A 45 -0.41 -8.77 5.36
CA THR A 45 -0.51 -10.11 5.93
C THR A 45 -1.13 -11.08 4.93
N ASP A 46 -0.71 -12.35 4.97
CA ASP A 46 -1.42 -13.40 4.25
C ASP A 46 -2.72 -13.80 4.97
N ASN A 47 -3.50 -14.67 4.31
CA ASN A 47 -4.76 -15.21 4.83
C ASN A 47 -4.62 -16.03 6.14
N SER A 48 -3.39 -16.36 6.53
CA SER A 48 -3.08 -17.07 7.78
C SER A 48 -2.66 -16.11 8.90
N GLY A 49 -2.68 -14.79 8.64
CA GLY A 49 -2.27 -13.74 9.57
C GLY A 49 -0.75 -13.51 9.61
N ASN A 50 0.04 -14.19 8.78
CA ASN A 50 1.49 -13.99 8.78
C ASN A 50 1.86 -12.72 8.04
N ARG A 51 2.64 -11.86 8.70
CA ARG A 51 3.17 -10.64 8.08
C ARG A 51 4.13 -10.97 6.94
N LYS A 52 3.89 -10.34 5.79
CA LYS A 52 4.81 -10.34 4.63
C LYS A 52 5.63 -9.06 4.54
N LEU A 53 5.03 -7.92 4.86
CA LEU A 53 5.67 -6.63 4.75
C LEU A 53 5.12 -5.66 5.79
N THR A 54 6.01 -4.87 6.40
CA THR A 54 5.66 -3.63 7.09
C THR A 54 6.65 -2.58 6.61
N ILE A 55 6.16 -1.51 6.00
CA ILE A 55 7.01 -0.48 5.39
C ILE A 55 6.39 0.91 5.60
N PRO A 56 7.20 1.96 5.85
CA PRO A 56 6.68 3.32 5.81
C PRO A 56 6.15 3.64 4.42
N VAL A 57 4.97 4.27 4.36
CA VAL A 57 4.39 4.72 3.09
C VAL A 57 5.18 5.93 2.60
N VAL A 58 5.55 5.90 1.32
CA VAL A 58 6.23 7.00 0.64
C VAL A 58 5.35 7.45 -0.52
N ALA A 59 5.04 8.74 -0.56
CA ALA A 59 4.27 9.34 -1.64
C ALA A 59 5.07 9.34 -2.93
N SER A 60 4.43 8.89 -4.01
CA SER A 60 4.98 8.94 -5.35
C SER A 60 4.65 10.28 -6.00
N PRO A 61 5.63 10.98 -6.60
CA PRO A 61 5.36 12.18 -7.39
C PRO A 61 4.59 11.82 -8.69
N ALA A 62 4.16 12.85 -9.42
CA ALA A 62 3.30 12.67 -10.60
C ALA A 62 3.96 11.89 -11.75
N ASP A 63 5.29 11.97 -11.85
CA ASP A 63 6.11 11.46 -12.95
C ASP A 63 7.00 10.28 -12.56
N TYR A 64 6.91 9.79 -11.32
CA TYR A 64 7.74 8.68 -10.85
C TYR A 64 7.00 7.77 -9.86
N ASP A 65 7.12 6.46 -10.07
CA ASP A 65 6.50 5.44 -9.23
C ASP A 65 7.46 4.96 -8.14
N ILE A 66 7.11 5.21 -6.88
CA ILE A 66 7.78 4.60 -5.74
C ILE A 66 6.99 3.35 -5.36
N ASN A 67 7.52 2.17 -5.71
CA ASN A 67 6.90 0.90 -5.36
C ASN A 67 7.06 0.62 -3.86
N ILE A 68 5.95 0.71 -3.10
CA ILE A 68 5.94 0.40 -1.66
C ILE A 68 5.78 -1.11 -1.36
N LEU A 69 5.89 -1.98 -2.37
CA LEU A 69 5.99 -3.44 -2.21
C LEU A 69 7.41 -4.00 -2.43
N ILE A 70 8.39 -3.11 -2.65
CA ILE A 70 9.77 -3.48 -2.96
C ILE A 70 10.33 -4.48 -1.94
N GLY A 71 10.97 -5.55 -2.43
CA GLY A 71 11.61 -6.58 -1.61
C GLY A 71 10.69 -7.68 -1.07
N ALA A 72 9.36 -7.54 -1.21
CA ALA A 72 8.40 -8.59 -0.82
C ALA A 72 7.59 -9.15 -1.99
N PHE A 73 7.37 -8.36 -3.04
CA PHE A 73 6.62 -8.74 -4.24
C PHE A 73 7.41 -8.36 -5.50
N SER A 74 7.21 -9.12 -6.56
CA SER A 74 8.08 -9.15 -7.73
C SER A 74 7.37 -8.79 -9.05
N SER A 75 6.07 -9.08 -9.14
CA SER A 75 5.26 -8.80 -10.34
C SER A 75 4.27 -7.66 -10.14
N THR A 76 3.84 -7.42 -8.90
CA THR A 76 2.93 -6.32 -8.55
C THR A 76 3.67 -5.10 -8.00
N LYS A 77 3.21 -3.91 -8.37
CA LYS A 77 3.60 -2.64 -7.74
C LYS A 77 2.43 -2.07 -6.96
N MET A 78 2.72 -1.44 -5.81
CA MET A 78 1.77 -0.57 -5.13
C MET A 78 2.37 0.83 -5.06
N VAL A 79 1.58 1.82 -5.40
CA VAL A 79 2.01 3.22 -5.53
C VAL A 79 0.98 4.09 -4.83
N TRP A 80 1.42 4.97 -3.92
CA TRP A 80 0.53 5.98 -3.34
C TRP A 80 0.70 7.31 -4.08
N ARG A 81 -0.34 7.75 -4.80
CA ARG A 81 -0.41 9.04 -5.47
C ARG A 81 -0.95 10.09 -4.52
N VAL A 82 -0.05 10.91 -3.96
CA VAL A 82 -0.46 12.00 -3.07
C VAL A 82 -1.32 13.05 -3.79
N ALA A 83 -1.07 13.30 -5.08
CA ALA A 83 -1.77 14.31 -5.87
C ALA A 83 -3.27 14.00 -6.06
N SER A 84 -3.62 12.71 -6.22
CA SER A 84 -5.00 12.25 -6.41
C SER A 84 -5.59 11.60 -5.16
N GLY A 85 -4.82 11.44 -4.09
CA GLY A 85 -5.27 10.79 -2.86
C GLY A 85 -5.73 9.35 -3.09
N GLN A 86 -4.95 8.59 -3.86
CA GLN A 86 -5.28 7.19 -4.17
C GLN A 86 -4.05 6.28 -4.12
N ILE A 87 -4.28 5.03 -3.73
CA ILE A 87 -3.35 3.93 -3.90
C ILE A 87 -3.68 3.21 -5.21
N GLU A 88 -2.66 2.99 -6.01
CA GLU A 88 -2.71 2.21 -7.25
C GLU A 88 -2.02 0.86 -6.99
N VAL A 89 -2.72 -0.23 -7.25
CA VAL A 89 -2.14 -1.58 -7.29
C VAL A 89 -2.09 -2.02 -8.74
N ILE A 90 -0.87 -2.20 -9.25
CA ILE A 90 -0.58 -2.41 -10.66
C ILE A 90 -0.02 -3.83 -10.84
N ASN A 91 -0.75 -4.68 -11.56
CA ASN A 91 -0.39 -6.06 -11.89
C ASN A 91 0.04 -6.23 -13.36
#